data_AF-A0A4Q6EWX8-F1
#
_entry.id   AF-A0A4Q6EWX8-F1
#
_cell.length_a   1.000
_cell.length_b   1.000
_cell.length_c   1.000
_cell.angle_alpha   90.00
_cell.angle_beta   90.00
_cell.angle_gamma   90.00
#
_symmetry.space_group_name_H-M   'P 1'
#
loop_
_entity.id
_entity.type
_entity.pdbx_description
1 polymer ?
#
loop_
_entity_poly.entity_id
_entity_poly.type
_entity_poly.pdbx_seq_one_letter_code
_entity_poly.pdbx_strand_id
1 'polypeptide(L)'
;AHRAQAVKAARAVKAWHKTIRKELGKEPGLLVEDKKYSLSIHYRETKDRAKAKAKILSVLEMLDPAPDMQPGKCVINLMIEGHAHKGMAVQQLLKTGKYPRALFVGDDITDEDVFRMQDPRIFSIRVGKRKGSLAQAYVESQSEMLRVLRMLVNVYTE
;
A
#
# COMPACT_ATOMS: atom_id res chain seq x y z
N ALA A 1 2.47 15.47 -13.24
CA ALA A 1 3.00 14.99 -11.95
C ALA A 1 2.96 13.45 -11.85
N HIS A 2 1.79 12.81 -11.74
CA HIS A 2 1.69 11.36 -11.46
C HIS A 2 2.37 10.44 -12.49
N ARG A 3 2.28 10.74 -13.80
CA ARG A 3 2.96 9.95 -14.83
C ARG A 3 4.49 10.01 -14.69
N ALA A 4 5.05 11.17 -14.37
CA ALA A 4 6.49 11.32 -14.15
C ALA A 4 6.94 10.54 -12.90
N GLN A 5 6.13 10.57 -11.85
CA GLN A 5 6.38 9.81 -10.62
C GLN A 5 6.32 8.30 -10.85
N ALA A 6 5.34 7.81 -11.61
CA ALA A 6 5.25 6.40 -11.99
C ALA A 6 6.46 5.95 -12.84
N VAL A 7 6.93 6.80 -13.77
CA VAL A 7 8.14 6.53 -14.55
C VAL A 7 9.38 6.49 -13.66
N LYS A 8 9.51 7.44 -12.71
CA LYS A 8 10.61 7.47 -11.73
C LYS A 8 10.60 6.19 -10.87
N ALA A 9 9.43 5.81 -10.35
CA ALA A 9 9.25 4.60 -9.54
C ALA A 9 9.65 3.33 -10.31
N ALA A 10 9.15 3.16 -11.54
CA ALA A 10 9.47 2.00 -12.36
C ALA A 10 10.96 1.89 -12.68
N ARG A 11 11.65 3.02 -12.92
CA ARG A 11 13.11 3.05 -13.14
C ARG A 11 13.88 2.64 -11.88
N ALA A 12 13.52 3.20 -10.73
CA ALA A 12 14.14 2.85 -9.45
C ALA A 12 13.95 1.37 -9.11
N VAL A 13 12.72 0.86 -9.22
CA VAL A 13 12.39 -0.56 -9.01
C VAL A 13 13.22 -1.48 -9.89
N LYS A 14 13.36 -1.15 -11.18
CA LYS A 14 14.19 -1.93 -12.10
C LYS A 14 15.67 -1.94 -11.69
N ALA A 15 16.20 -0.80 -11.24
CA ALA A 15 17.57 -0.69 -10.74
C ALA A 15 17.76 -1.51 -9.45
N TRP A 16 16.85 -1.36 -8.48
CA TRP A 16 16.87 -2.12 -7.24
C TRP A 16 16.80 -3.62 -7.48
N HIS A 17 15.88 -4.06 -8.34
CA HIS A 17 15.71 -5.47 -8.66
C HIS A 17 16.99 -6.08 -9.24
N LYS A 18 17.72 -5.33 -10.08
CA LYS A 18 19.02 -5.76 -10.60
C LYS A 18 20.06 -5.93 -9.49
N THR A 19 20.18 -4.96 -8.58
CA THR A 19 21.10 -5.03 -7.44
C THR A 19 20.74 -6.17 -6.50
N ILE A 20 19.47 -6.29 -6.11
CA ILE A 20 18.96 -7.35 -5.22
C ILE A 20 19.21 -8.73 -5.85
N ARG A 21 18.93 -8.92 -7.14
CA ARG A 21 19.20 -10.21 -7.80
C ARG A 21 20.68 -10.54 -7.83
N LYS A 22 21.56 -9.56 -8.02
CA LYS A 22 23.00 -9.76 -8.01
C LYS A 22 23.49 -10.24 -6.64
N GLU A 23 23.03 -9.61 -5.56
CA GLU A 23 23.54 -9.84 -4.20
C GLU A 23 22.82 -10.97 -3.46
N LEU A 24 21.53 -11.20 -3.74
CA LEU A 24 20.66 -12.15 -3.04
C LEU A 24 20.10 -13.26 -3.93
N GLY A 25 20.29 -13.23 -5.25
CA GLY A 25 19.63 -14.16 -6.17
C GLY A 25 20.03 -15.63 -6.02
N LYS A 26 21.08 -15.93 -5.24
CA LYS A 26 21.53 -17.29 -4.91
C LYS A 26 21.11 -17.75 -3.50
N GLU A 27 20.44 -16.91 -2.72
CA GLU A 27 20.02 -17.25 -1.37
C GLU A 27 18.83 -18.22 -1.39
N PRO A 28 18.98 -19.46 -0.88
CA PRO A 28 17.91 -20.44 -0.91
C PRO A 28 16.71 -20.01 -0.08
N GLY A 29 15.51 -20.10 -0.66
CA GLY A 29 14.24 -19.77 0.01
C GLY A 29 13.92 -18.27 0.05
N LEU A 30 14.75 -17.42 -0.54
CA LEU A 30 14.45 -16.00 -0.74
C LEU A 30 13.73 -15.82 -2.08
N LEU A 31 12.62 -15.08 -2.07
CA LEU A 31 11.82 -14.77 -3.26
C LEU A 31 11.70 -13.25 -3.41
N VAL A 32 12.03 -12.74 -4.60
CA VAL A 32 11.86 -11.34 -4.95
C VAL A 32 10.71 -11.22 -5.95
N GLU A 33 9.66 -10.52 -5.56
CA GLU A 33 8.47 -10.27 -6.37
C GLU A 33 8.54 -8.84 -6.94
N ASP A 34 8.47 -8.72 -8.27
CA ASP A 34 8.42 -7.43 -8.97
C ASP A 34 6.98 -7.04 -9.28
N LYS A 35 6.50 -5.96 -8.63
CA LYS A 35 5.14 -5.42 -8.80
C LYS A 35 5.11 -4.18 -9.68
N LYS A 36 6.13 -3.98 -10.53
CA LYS A 36 6.32 -2.86 -11.46
C LYS A 36 6.64 -1.51 -10.80
N TYR A 37 5.99 -1.16 -9.69
CA TYR A 37 6.20 0.08 -8.95
C TYR A 37 6.64 -0.12 -7.49
N SER A 38 6.81 -1.37 -7.09
CA SER A 38 7.35 -1.79 -5.81
C SER A 38 8.02 -3.16 -5.95
N LEU A 39 8.83 -3.53 -4.96
CA LEU A 39 9.37 -4.87 -4.82
C LEU A 39 8.93 -5.46 -3.48
N SER A 40 8.71 -6.76 -3.43
CA SER A 40 8.55 -7.50 -2.17
C SER A 40 9.63 -8.55 -2.05
N ILE A 41 10.41 -8.50 -0.97
CA ILE A 41 11.43 -9.51 -0.67
C ILE A 41 10.86 -10.43 0.42
N HIS A 42 10.44 -11.62 0.00
CA HIS A 42 9.92 -12.66 0.88
C HIS A 42 11.06 -13.56 1.35
N TYR A 43 11.12 -13.80 2.65
CA TYR A 43 12.16 -14.63 3.28
C TYR A 43 11.56 -15.67 4.23
N ARG A 44 10.29 -16.06 4.01
CA ARG A 44 9.60 -17.04 4.84
C ARG A 44 10.21 -18.44 4.75
N GLU A 45 10.63 -18.81 3.55
CA GLU A 45 11.13 -20.15 3.20
C GLU A 45 12.64 -20.31 3.40
N THR A 46 13.33 -19.26 3.88
CA THR A 46 14.75 -19.36 4.23
C THR A 46 14.92 -20.17 5.51
N LYS A 47 15.97 -21.00 5.57
CA LYS A 47 16.31 -21.82 6.75
C LYS A 47 16.51 -20.99 8.02
N ASP A 48 17.18 -19.84 7.90
CA ASP A 48 17.40 -18.88 8.99
C ASP A 48 16.87 -17.51 8.59
N ARG A 49 15.69 -17.17 9.12
CA ARG A 49 14.97 -15.93 8.80
C ARG A 49 15.65 -14.69 9.38
N ALA A 50 16.34 -14.81 10.52
CA ALA A 50 17.00 -13.68 11.16
C ALA A 50 18.25 -13.29 10.34
N LYS A 51 19.05 -14.29 9.96
CA LYS A 51 20.20 -14.10 9.09
C LYS A 51 19.80 -13.59 7.70
N ALA A 52 18.75 -14.18 7.10
CA ALA A 52 18.23 -13.71 5.82
C ALA A 52 17.77 -12.25 5.89
N LYS A 53 17.02 -11.86 6.93
CA LYS A 53 16.58 -10.48 7.14
C LYS A 53 17.77 -9.52 7.29
N ALA A 54 18.78 -9.87 8.07
CA ALA A 54 19.97 -9.04 8.23
C ALA A 54 20.71 -8.82 6.88
N LYS A 55 20.87 -9.90 6.10
CA LYS A 55 21.47 -9.82 4.76
C LYS A 55 20.63 -8.98 3.79
N ILE A 56 19.31 -9.09 3.86
CA ILE A 56 18.41 -8.24 3.07
C ILE A 56 18.68 -6.78 3.43
N LEU A 57 18.62 -6.41 4.71
CA LEU A 57 18.82 -5.03 5.16
C LEU A 57 20.17 -4.46 4.70
N SER A 58 21.27 -5.22 4.82
CA SER A 58 22.58 -4.77 4.31
C SER A 58 22.60 -4.53 2.81
N VAL A 59 21.84 -5.31 2.03
CA VAL A 59 21.72 -5.08 0.58
C VAL A 59 20.87 -3.86 0.27
N LEU A 60 19.83 -3.60 1.08
CA LEU A 60 18.94 -2.44 0.90
C LEU A 60 19.66 -1.11 1.14
N GLU A 61 20.69 -1.07 1.99
CA GLU A 61 21.53 0.12 2.21
C GLU A 61 22.32 0.56 0.96
N MET A 62 22.54 -0.36 0.00
CA MET A 62 23.26 -0.06 -1.25
C MET A 62 22.33 0.46 -2.37
N LEU A 63 21.02 0.57 -2.10
CA LEU A 63 20.05 0.96 -3.11
C LEU A 63 19.97 2.48 -3.25
N ASP A 64 20.06 2.95 -4.50
CA ASP A 64 19.87 4.35 -4.86
C ASP A 64 18.76 4.48 -5.93
N PRO A 65 17.74 5.35 -5.72
CA PRO A 65 17.46 6.06 -4.48
C PRO A 65 17.16 5.10 -3.33
N ALA A 66 17.33 5.56 -2.08
CA ALA A 66 16.95 4.80 -0.90
C ALA A 66 15.44 4.47 -0.95
N PRO A 67 15.04 3.21 -0.75
CA PRO A 67 13.63 2.85 -0.73
C PRO A 67 12.97 3.22 0.60
N ASP A 68 11.69 3.59 0.53
CA ASP A 68 10.80 3.50 1.67
C ASP A 68 10.50 2.01 1.95
N MET A 69 10.84 1.56 3.16
CA MET A 69 10.78 0.15 3.56
C MET A 69 9.57 -0.12 4.44
N GLN A 70 8.70 -1.02 3.99
CA GLN A 70 7.54 -1.45 4.76
C GLN A 70 7.70 -2.90 5.23
N PRO A 71 8.05 -3.13 6.51
CA PRO A 71 8.21 -4.48 7.04
C PRO A 71 6.84 -5.17 7.19
N GLY A 72 6.80 -6.45 6.82
CA GLY A 72 5.66 -7.33 7.02
C GLY A 72 6.06 -8.69 7.58
N LYS A 73 5.10 -9.61 7.70
CA LYS A 73 5.35 -10.94 8.25
C LYS A 73 6.16 -11.82 7.28
N CYS A 74 7.47 -11.85 7.50
CA CYS A 74 8.45 -12.52 6.64
C CYS A 74 8.56 -11.93 5.22
N VAL A 75 8.31 -10.63 5.10
CA VAL A 75 8.43 -9.87 3.85
C VAL A 75 8.91 -8.45 4.15
N ILE A 76 9.71 -7.87 3.28
CA ILE A 76 10.00 -6.42 3.26
C ILE A 76 9.54 -5.88 1.91
N ASN A 77 8.62 -4.92 1.93
CA ASN A 77 8.20 -4.22 0.72
C ASN A 77 9.04 -2.96 0.53
N LEU A 78 9.44 -2.69 -0.70
CA LEU A 78 10.22 -1.54 -1.10
C LEU A 78 9.40 -0.68 -2.04
N MET A 79 9.29 0.61 -1.73
CA MET A 79 8.64 1.60 -2.56
C MET A 79 9.52 2.83 -2.68
N ILE A 80 9.28 3.65 -3.71
CA ILE A 80 9.97 4.93 -3.80
C ILE A 80 9.45 5.87 -2.72
N GLU A 81 10.32 6.71 -2.16
CA GLU A 81 9.87 7.73 -1.22
C GLU A 81 8.80 8.63 -1.86
N GLY A 82 7.79 8.98 -1.07
CA GLY A 82 6.63 9.73 -1.53
C GLY A 82 5.77 8.96 -2.54
N HIS A 83 5.83 7.63 -2.57
CA HIS A 83 4.99 6.78 -3.41
C HIS A 83 3.50 7.16 -3.32
N ALA A 84 2.77 6.88 -4.39
CA ALA A 84 1.33 7.10 -4.39
C ALA A 84 0.66 6.17 -3.36
N HIS A 85 -0.07 6.75 -2.42
CA HIS A 85 -0.94 6.02 -1.51
C HIS A 85 -2.40 6.20 -1.92
N LYS A 86 -3.30 5.35 -1.37
CA LYS A 86 -4.74 5.34 -1.68
C LYS A 86 -5.37 6.73 -1.51
N GLY A 87 -4.92 7.49 -0.51
CA GLY A 87 -5.34 8.86 -0.26
C GLY A 87 -5.15 9.81 -1.45
N MET A 88 -3.95 9.83 -2.03
CA MET A 88 -3.68 10.63 -3.23
C MET A 88 -4.58 10.21 -4.41
N ALA A 89 -4.84 8.90 -4.55
CA ALA A 89 -5.70 8.38 -5.61
C ALA A 89 -7.14 8.85 -5.45
N VAL A 90 -7.71 8.80 -4.24
CA VAL A 90 -9.08 9.28 -3.97
C VAL A 90 -9.20 10.78 -4.24
N GLN A 91 -8.25 11.59 -3.77
CA GLN A 91 -8.24 13.03 -4.05
C GLN A 91 -8.15 13.35 -5.54
N GLN A 92 -7.32 12.60 -6.27
CA GLN A 92 -7.20 12.77 -7.71
C GLN A 92 -8.51 12.40 -8.41
N LEU A 93 -9.17 11.31 -8.03
CA LEU A 93 -10.48 10.92 -8.57
C LEU A 93 -11.55 11.98 -8.32
N LEU A 94 -11.65 12.50 -7.09
CA LEU A 94 -12.54 13.61 -6.75
C LEU A 94 -12.30 14.80 -7.69
N LYS A 95 -11.03 15.17 -7.90
CA LYS A 95 -10.65 16.30 -8.74
C LYS A 95 -10.95 16.08 -10.22
N THR A 96 -10.54 14.95 -10.80
CA THR A 96 -10.68 14.67 -12.24
C THR A 96 -12.11 14.37 -12.63
N GLY A 97 -12.85 13.65 -11.78
CA GLY A 97 -14.25 13.36 -12.00
C GLY A 97 -15.18 14.52 -11.63
N LYS A 98 -14.64 15.61 -11.06
CA LYS A 98 -15.42 16.72 -10.50
C LYS A 98 -16.48 16.24 -9.50
N TYR A 99 -16.18 15.17 -8.76
CA TYR A 99 -17.09 14.63 -7.77
C TYR A 99 -17.08 15.51 -6.51
N PRO A 100 -18.24 15.94 -6.01
CA PRO A 100 -18.29 16.82 -4.84
C PRO A 100 -17.99 16.09 -3.53
N ARG A 101 -18.25 14.77 -3.49
CA ARG A 101 -18.06 13.91 -2.32
C ARG A 101 -17.66 12.49 -2.73
N ALA A 102 -17.05 11.77 -1.81
CA ALA A 102 -16.76 10.34 -1.93
C ALA A 102 -17.11 9.61 -0.64
N LEU A 103 -17.59 8.38 -0.78
CA LEU A 103 -17.59 7.39 0.29
C LEU A 103 -16.36 6.49 0.08
N PHE A 104 -15.47 6.44 1.07
CA PHE A 104 -14.31 5.55 1.05
C PHE A 104 -14.46 4.48 2.12
N VAL A 105 -14.28 3.22 1.74
CA VAL A 105 -14.43 2.06 2.62
C VAL A 105 -13.15 1.23 2.55
N GLY A 106 -12.55 0.92 3.70
CA GLY A 106 -11.30 0.18 3.77
C GLY A 106 -11.17 -0.66 5.04
N ASP A 107 -10.38 -1.72 4.99
CA ASP A 107 -10.25 -2.71 6.05
C ASP A 107 -8.81 -2.85 6.56
N ASP A 108 -7.82 -2.40 5.80
CA ASP A 108 -6.41 -2.62 6.07
C ASP A 108 -5.70 -1.36 6.59
N ILE A 109 -4.44 -1.48 6.99
CA ILE A 109 -3.61 -0.39 7.49
C ILE A 109 -3.32 0.66 6.41
N THR A 110 -3.26 0.25 5.14
CA THR A 110 -3.04 1.16 4.00
C THR A 110 -4.21 2.11 3.76
N ASP A 111 -5.41 1.77 4.26
CA ASP A 111 -6.60 2.60 4.17
C ASP A 111 -6.60 3.75 5.18
N GLU A 112 -5.83 3.62 6.26
CA GLU A 112 -5.63 4.68 7.26
C GLU A 112 -4.98 5.92 6.64
N ASP A 113 -4.26 5.78 5.52
CA ASP A 113 -3.73 6.92 4.77
C ASP A 113 -4.83 7.77 4.15
N VAL A 114 -5.98 7.17 3.80
CA VAL A 114 -7.16 7.93 3.36
C VAL A 114 -7.84 8.57 4.57
N PHE A 115 -8.00 7.80 5.66
CA PHE A 115 -8.69 8.27 6.85
C PHE A 115 -7.98 9.45 7.52
N ARG A 116 -6.64 9.43 7.55
CA ARG A 116 -5.80 10.48 8.14
C ARG A 116 -5.93 11.83 7.43
N MET A 117 -6.28 11.83 6.15
CA MET A 117 -6.36 13.07 5.38
C MET A 117 -7.46 14.01 5.87
N GLN A 118 -8.51 13.47 6.50
CA GLN A 118 -9.66 14.23 7.01
C GLN A 118 -10.22 15.23 5.97
N ASP A 119 -10.18 14.88 4.68
CA ASP A 119 -10.75 15.70 3.62
C ASP A 119 -12.27 15.75 3.80
N PRO A 120 -12.89 16.93 3.96
CA PRO A 120 -14.31 17.05 4.28
C PRO A 120 -15.24 16.53 3.18
N ARG A 121 -14.69 16.27 1.97
CA ARG A 121 -15.43 15.65 0.87
C ARG A 121 -15.52 14.13 1.00
N ILE A 122 -14.70 13.52 1.85
CA ILE A 122 -14.60 12.06 1.98
C ILE A 122 -15.26 11.62 3.28
N PHE A 123 -16.35 10.87 3.18
CA PHE A 123 -16.86 10.10 4.30
C PHE A 123 -16.18 8.73 4.34
N SER A 124 -15.54 8.39 5.44
CA SER A 124 -14.70 7.19 5.56
C SER A 124 -15.32 6.15 6.50
N ILE A 125 -15.42 4.91 6.02
CA ILE A 125 -15.87 3.76 6.82
C ILE A 125 -14.75 2.73 6.90
N ARG A 126 -14.46 2.27 8.12
CA ARG A 126 -13.59 1.13 8.33
C ARG A 126 -14.39 -0.17 8.38
N VAL A 127 -13.92 -1.22 7.72
CA VAL A 127 -14.44 -2.58 7.93
C VAL A 127 -13.67 -3.26 9.05
N GLY A 128 -14.40 -3.72 10.06
CA GLY A 128 -13.85 -4.28 11.28
C GLY A 128 -13.41 -3.20 12.27
N LYS A 129 -13.89 -3.30 13.50
CA LYS A 129 -13.51 -2.39 14.58
C LYS A 129 -12.02 -2.51 14.89
N ARG A 130 -11.31 -1.38 14.89
CA ARG A 130 -9.89 -1.31 15.28
C ARG A 130 -9.64 -0.10 16.15
N LYS A 131 -9.03 -0.34 17.32
CA LYS A 131 -8.56 0.74 18.19
C LYS A 131 -7.49 1.56 17.46
N GLY A 132 -7.68 2.88 17.42
CA GLY A 132 -6.75 3.81 16.77
C GLY A 132 -6.95 4.01 15.27
N SER A 133 -8.00 3.43 14.67
CA SER A 133 -8.43 3.80 13.32
C SER A 133 -8.91 5.25 13.30
N LEU A 134 -8.56 5.98 12.23
CA LEU A 134 -8.98 7.37 12.01
C LEU A 134 -10.27 7.49 11.17
N ALA A 135 -10.85 6.38 10.74
CA ALA A 135 -12.13 6.39 10.03
C ALA A 135 -13.26 7.01 10.87
N GLN A 136 -14.10 7.81 10.22
CA GLN A 136 -15.28 8.45 10.82
C GLN A 136 -16.33 7.46 11.32
N ALA A 137 -16.47 6.31 10.65
CA ALA A 137 -17.39 5.24 11.05
C ALA A 137 -16.76 3.87 10.83
N TYR A 138 -17.41 2.83 11.34
CA TYR A 138 -17.03 1.44 11.06
C TYR A 138 -18.26 0.55 10.87
N VAL A 139 -18.06 -0.54 10.14
CA VAL A 139 -18.95 -1.71 10.11
C VAL A 139 -18.21 -2.88 10.73
N GLU A 140 -18.92 -3.85 11.30
CA GLU A 140 -18.29 -4.96 12.01
C GLU A 140 -17.58 -5.93 11.07
N SER A 141 -18.12 -6.11 9.86
CA SER A 141 -17.58 -7.06 8.89
C SER A 141 -17.91 -6.68 7.45
N GLN A 142 -17.23 -7.33 6.51
CA GLN A 142 -17.45 -7.10 5.08
C GLN A 142 -18.89 -7.41 4.65
N SER A 143 -19.59 -8.35 5.30
CA SER A 143 -20.97 -8.69 4.94
C SER A 143 -21.96 -7.56 5.23
N GLU A 144 -21.68 -6.71 6.22
CA GLU A 144 -22.51 -5.54 6.55
C GLU A 144 -22.43 -4.45 5.47
N MET A 145 -21.40 -4.44 4.64
CA MET A 145 -21.31 -3.49 3.53
C MET A 145 -22.44 -3.64 2.53
N LEU A 146 -23.00 -4.85 2.37
CA LEU A 146 -24.18 -5.03 1.52
C LEU A 146 -25.40 -4.26 2.05
N ARG A 147 -25.53 -4.12 3.37
CA ARG A 147 -26.61 -3.32 3.96
C ARG A 147 -26.39 -1.83 3.71
N VAL A 148 -25.16 -1.35 3.90
CA VAL A 148 -24.78 0.05 3.62
C VAL A 148 -25.05 0.40 2.15
N LEU A 149 -24.59 -0.43 1.22
CA LEU A 149 -24.79 -0.19 -0.21
C LEU A 149 -26.28 -0.17 -0.60
N ARG A 150 -27.09 -1.09 -0.04
CA ARG A 150 -28.54 -1.08 -0.27
C ARG A 150 -29.20 0.20 0.25
N MET A 151 -28.81 0.67 1.44
CA MET A 151 -29.33 1.93 1.98
C MET A 151 -29.00 3.11 1.06
N LEU A 152 -27.78 3.17 0.54
CA LEU A 152 -27.35 4.24 -0.37
C LEU A 152 -28.10 4.21 -1.70
N VAL A 153 -28.32 3.02 -2.27
CA VAL A 153 -29.09 2.87 -3.51
C VAL A 153 -30.54 3.30 -3.28
N ASN A 154 -31.17 2.85 -2.19
CA ASN A 154 -32.57 3.20 -1.90
C ASN A 154 -32.77 4.71 -1.73
N VAL A 155 -31.88 5.39 -1.00
CA VAL A 155 -31.90 6.86 -0.82
C VAL A 155 -31.70 7.60 -2.14
N TYR A 156 -31.06 7.00 -3.13
CA TYR A 156 -30.83 7.62 -4.44
C TYR A 156 -31.97 7.35 -5.44
N THR A 157 -32.76 6.30 -5.22
CA THR A 157 -33.88 5.92 -6.09
C THR A 157 -35.23 6.49 -5.64
N GLU A 158 -35.28 7.11 -4.45
CA GLU A 158 -36.40 7.93 -3.95
C GLU A 158 -36.15 9.42 -4.25
#